data_AF-E3BQQ5-F1
#
_entry.id   AF-E3BQQ5-F1
#
_cell.length_a   1.000
_cell.length_b   1.000
_cell.length_c   1.000
_cell.angle_alpha   90.00
_cell.angle_beta   90.00
_cell.angle_gamma   90.00
#
_symmetry.space_group_name_H-M   'P 1'
#
loop_
_entity.id
_entity.type
_entity.pdbx_description
1 polymer ?
#
loop_
_entity_poly.entity_id
_entity_poly.type
_entity_poly.pdbx_seq_one_letter_code
_entity_poly.pdbx_strand_id
1 'polypeptide(L)'
;SKVENMRAMFEGASAFNQDIGGWNTTNVSDMHGIFKQATSFDQDISQWDTSNVKGPIESISVTCNDKDIGTTFNHQGHAYLVVDDESIKNQAQLDKLEQGQIRFCTSHVTKMDSLFKGREHFNADISDWDTSEVWNMREMFKDATTFNQPIGNWDTSKVEVMYEMFNGASAFNQPIGNWDTSKVGGRWSFLGMDAM
;
A
#
# COMPACT_ATOMS: atom_id res chain seq x y z
N SER A 1 -23.47 7.43 12.33
CA SER A 1 -24.37 7.33 11.14
C SER A 1 -24.65 5.85 10.86
N LYS A 2 -25.66 5.49 10.05
CA LYS A 2 -25.80 4.12 9.49
C LYS A 2 -25.41 4.06 8.00
N VAL A 3 -24.90 5.16 7.46
CA VAL A 3 -24.53 5.28 6.05
C VAL A 3 -23.20 4.57 5.85
N GLU A 4 -23.20 3.55 5.00
CA GLU A 4 -22.02 2.74 4.64
C GLU A 4 -21.50 3.02 3.23
N ASN A 5 -22.30 3.65 2.37
CA ASN A 5 -21.96 3.93 0.97
C ASN A 5 -22.29 5.40 0.63
N MET A 6 -21.29 6.11 0.12
CA MET A 6 -21.39 7.50 -0.36
C MET A 6 -20.90 7.63 -1.81
N ARG A 7 -20.75 6.52 -2.54
CA ARG A 7 -20.21 6.51 -3.89
C ARG A 7 -20.90 7.52 -4.80
N ALA A 8 -20.10 8.32 -5.49
CA ALA A 8 -20.55 9.29 -6.50
C ALA A 8 -21.64 10.26 -6.03
N MET A 9 -21.78 10.48 -4.71
CA MET A 9 -22.90 11.24 -4.14
C MET A 9 -23.01 12.68 -4.68
N PHE A 10 -21.89 13.32 -5.00
CA PHE A 10 -21.83 14.64 -5.63
C PHE A 10 -21.16 14.60 -7.00
N GLU A 11 -21.16 13.45 -7.68
CA GLU A 11 -20.58 13.36 -9.02
C GLU A 11 -21.33 14.28 -10.00
N GLY A 12 -20.61 15.18 -10.66
CA GLY A 12 -21.17 16.16 -11.59
C GLY A 12 -21.94 17.31 -10.93
N ALA A 13 -21.99 17.38 -9.60
CA ALA A 13 -22.62 18.48 -8.87
C ALA A 13 -21.72 19.73 -8.89
N SER A 14 -21.55 20.31 -10.08
CA SER A 14 -20.54 21.33 -10.37
C SER A 14 -20.66 22.60 -9.53
N ALA A 15 -21.86 22.92 -9.05
CA ALA A 15 -22.15 24.09 -8.20
C ALA A 15 -22.23 23.79 -6.69
N PHE A 16 -22.10 22.51 -6.27
CA PHE A 16 -22.24 22.15 -4.86
C PHE A 16 -21.03 22.63 -4.05
N ASN A 17 -21.29 23.42 -3.00
CA ASN A 17 -20.28 23.94 -2.09
C ASN A 17 -20.85 24.23 -0.68
N GLN A 18 -21.72 23.36 -0.18
CA GLN A 18 -22.30 23.52 1.16
C GLN A 18 -21.46 22.79 2.20
N ASP A 19 -21.41 23.32 3.41
CA ASP A 19 -20.65 22.72 4.52
C ASP A 19 -21.18 21.33 4.87
N ILE A 20 -20.27 20.36 4.86
CA ILE A 20 -20.47 18.96 5.20
C ILE A 20 -19.37 18.43 6.13
N GLY A 21 -18.51 19.31 6.66
CA GLY A 21 -17.38 18.91 7.51
C GLY A 21 -17.82 18.18 8.78
N GLY A 22 -19.02 18.49 9.30
CA GLY A 22 -19.61 17.86 10.47
C GLY A 22 -20.27 16.49 10.23
N TRP A 23 -20.17 15.90 9.03
CA TRP A 23 -20.77 14.60 8.76
C TRP A 23 -20.05 13.47 9.51
N ASN A 24 -20.84 12.61 10.15
CA ASN A 24 -20.33 11.39 10.76
C ASN A 24 -20.11 10.33 9.65
N THR A 25 -18.85 10.18 9.23
CA THR A 25 -18.43 9.20 8.22
C THR A 25 -17.88 7.91 8.81
N THR A 26 -17.95 7.73 10.14
CA THR A 26 -17.28 6.62 10.84
C THR A 26 -17.71 5.25 10.35
N ASN A 27 -18.88 5.08 9.73
CA ASN A 27 -19.34 3.78 9.20
C ASN A 27 -19.28 3.70 7.67
N VAL A 28 -18.80 4.74 7.00
CA VAL A 28 -18.77 4.80 5.54
C VAL A 28 -17.61 3.93 5.05
N SER A 29 -17.96 2.96 4.20
CA SER A 29 -17.04 1.98 3.64
C SER A 29 -16.72 2.19 2.15
N ASP A 30 -17.56 2.92 1.43
CA ASP A 30 -17.37 3.28 0.02
C ASP A 30 -17.53 4.79 -0.15
N MET A 31 -16.44 5.46 -0.52
CA MET A 31 -16.37 6.90 -0.80
C MET A 31 -15.97 7.20 -2.25
N HIS A 32 -16.05 6.21 -3.15
CA HIS A 32 -15.51 6.34 -4.49
C HIS A 32 -16.17 7.50 -5.25
N GLY A 33 -15.35 8.46 -5.69
CA GLY A 33 -15.79 9.51 -6.62
C GLY A 33 -16.84 10.46 -6.05
N ILE A 34 -16.96 10.58 -4.71
CA ILE A 34 -17.94 11.46 -4.06
C ILE A 34 -18.00 12.84 -4.75
N PHE A 35 -16.84 13.47 -5.01
CA PHE A 35 -16.75 14.81 -5.59
C PHE A 35 -16.27 14.83 -7.05
N LYS A 36 -16.38 13.73 -7.79
CA LYS A 36 -15.92 13.70 -9.19
C LYS A 36 -16.69 14.74 -10.01
N GLN A 37 -16.00 15.68 -10.65
CA GLN A 37 -16.62 16.81 -11.38
C GLN A 37 -17.46 17.78 -10.51
N ALA A 38 -17.35 17.74 -9.18
CA ALA A 38 -17.91 18.76 -8.28
C ALA A 38 -16.99 19.99 -8.22
N THR A 39 -16.98 20.78 -9.28
CA THR A 39 -15.94 21.81 -9.53
C THR A 39 -15.94 22.99 -8.57
N SER A 40 -17.06 23.28 -7.89
CA SER A 40 -17.15 24.38 -6.93
C SER A 40 -16.88 23.98 -5.47
N PHE A 41 -16.64 22.69 -5.16
CA PHE A 41 -16.50 22.23 -3.79
C PHE A 41 -15.13 22.58 -3.20
N ASP A 42 -15.12 23.34 -2.10
CA ASP A 42 -13.90 23.82 -1.41
C ASP A 42 -13.98 23.74 0.13
N GLN A 43 -14.95 23.02 0.68
CA GLN A 43 -15.20 22.96 2.12
C GLN A 43 -14.19 22.07 2.87
N ASP A 44 -13.94 22.38 4.15
CA ASP A 44 -13.10 21.58 5.04
C ASP A 44 -13.79 20.27 5.44
N ILE A 45 -13.13 19.14 5.14
CA ILE A 45 -13.57 17.78 5.47
C ILE A 45 -12.51 17.01 6.28
N SER A 46 -11.58 17.72 6.92
CA SER A 46 -10.50 17.13 7.73
C SER A 46 -10.99 16.28 8.91
N GLN A 47 -12.23 16.49 9.35
CA GLN A 47 -12.87 15.74 10.45
C GLN A 47 -13.52 14.44 10.01
N TRP A 48 -13.55 14.14 8.71
CA TRP A 48 -14.11 12.89 8.22
C TRP A 48 -13.21 11.72 8.62
N ASP A 49 -13.81 10.77 9.32
CA ASP A 49 -13.19 9.48 9.61
C ASP A 49 -13.24 8.59 8.36
N THR A 50 -12.06 8.27 7.81
CA THR A 50 -11.88 7.39 6.66
C THR A 50 -11.41 6.00 7.03
N SER A 51 -11.31 5.67 8.32
CA SER A 51 -10.77 4.37 8.79
C SER A 51 -11.58 3.17 8.31
N ASN A 52 -12.89 3.35 8.12
CA ASN A 52 -13.78 2.32 7.61
C ASN A 52 -13.93 2.32 6.09
N VAL A 53 -13.38 3.34 5.41
CA VAL A 53 -13.32 3.40 3.95
C VAL A 53 -12.32 2.36 3.49
N LYS A 54 -12.85 1.19 3.17
CA LYS A 54 -12.09 0.17 2.48
C LYS A 54 -11.78 0.79 1.13
N GLY A 55 -10.48 0.98 0.83
CA GLY A 55 -10.04 1.62 -0.40
C GLY A 55 -10.76 1.00 -1.62
N PRO A 56 -10.91 1.73 -2.72
CA PRO A 56 -11.45 1.12 -3.92
C PRO A 56 -10.42 0.13 -4.46
N ILE A 57 -10.57 -1.18 -4.25
CA ILE A 57 -9.99 -2.14 -5.18
C ILE A 57 -10.63 -3.54 -5.13
N GLU A 58 -11.13 -4.01 -6.27
CA GLU A 58 -10.70 -5.34 -6.75
C GLU A 58 -9.20 -5.41 -6.45
N SER A 59 -8.67 -6.29 -5.60
CA SER A 59 -7.25 -6.23 -5.23
C SER A 59 -6.39 -5.92 -6.46
N ILE A 60 -5.82 -4.71 -6.55
CA ILE A 60 -4.86 -4.38 -7.61
C ILE A 60 -3.67 -5.32 -7.46
N SER A 61 -3.46 -5.82 -6.25
CA SER A 61 -2.59 -6.94 -5.92
C SER A 61 -2.86 -8.11 -6.85
N VAL A 62 -1.87 -8.39 -7.69
CA VAL A 62 -1.86 -9.60 -8.51
C VAL A 62 -1.40 -10.75 -7.64
N THR A 63 -2.26 -11.76 -7.49
CA THR A 63 -1.95 -12.93 -6.66
C THR A 63 -1.53 -14.15 -7.48
N CYS A 64 -0.73 -15.02 -6.88
CA CYS A 64 -0.18 -16.23 -7.54
C CYS A 64 0.03 -17.38 -6.55
N ASN A 65 -0.84 -17.50 -5.55
CA ASN A 65 -0.83 -18.60 -4.58
C ASN A 65 -0.88 -20.00 -5.24
N ASP A 66 -1.43 -20.08 -6.45
CA ASP A 66 -1.57 -21.28 -7.28
C ASP A 66 -0.36 -21.58 -8.17
N LYS A 67 0.71 -20.77 -8.11
CA LYS A 67 1.85 -20.85 -9.03
C LYS A 67 3.16 -21.11 -8.30
N ASP A 68 4.00 -21.91 -8.94
CA ASP A 68 5.34 -22.23 -8.44
C ASP A 68 6.27 -21.02 -8.54
N ILE A 69 7.17 -20.89 -7.56
CA ILE A 69 8.22 -19.87 -7.54
C ILE A 69 9.08 -19.95 -8.80
N GLY A 70 9.43 -18.78 -9.36
CA GLY A 70 10.26 -18.67 -10.56
C GLY A 70 9.50 -18.84 -11.88
N THR A 71 8.22 -19.20 -11.84
CA THR A 71 7.38 -19.23 -13.06
C THR A 71 7.02 -17.81 -13.51
N THR A 72 6.84 -17.63 -14.80
CA THR A 72 6.32 -16.39 -15.38
C THR A 72 4.93 -16.58 -15.97
N PHE A 73 4.07 -15.58 -15.82
CA PHE A 73 2.73 -15.59 -16.39
C PHE A 73 2.32 -14.20 -16.88
N ASN A 74 1.38 -14.14 -17.82
CA ASN A 74 0.87 -12.87 -18.32
C ASN A 74 -0.40 -12.48 -17.58
N HIS A 75 -0.47 -11.22 -17.13
CA HIS A 75 -1.66 -10.63 -16.55
C HIS A 75 -1.80 -9.19 -17.07
N GLN A 76 -2.95 -8.86 -17.66
CA GLN A 76 -3.26 -7.53 -18.20
C GLN A 76 -2.16 -6.95 -19.14
N GLY A 77 -1.49 -7.81 -19.92
CA GLY A 77 -0.45 -7.39 -20.87
C GLY A 77 0.95 -7.24 -20.27
N HIS A 78 1.13 -7.51 -18.97
CA HIS A 78 2.42 -7.54 -18.30
C HIS A 78 2.85 -8.97 -17.98
N ALA A 79 4.16 -9.23 -18.09
CA ALA A 79 4.77 -10.47 -17.61
C ALA A 79 5.07 -10.35 -16.12
N TYR A 80 4.50 -11.25 -15.32
CA TYR A 80 4.73 -11.37 -13.89
C TYR A 80 5.66 -12.54 -13.60
N LEU A 81 6.68 -12.33 -12.77
CA LEU A 81 7.51 -13.36 -12.17
C LEU A 81 6.99 -13.67 -10.77
N VAL A 82 6.73 -14.94 -10.48
CA VAL A 82 6.41 -15.41 -9.13
C VAL A 82 7.69 -15.40 -8.31
N VAL A 83 7.70 -14.63 -7.22
CA VAL A 83 8.86 -14.48 -6.34
C VAL A 83 8.52 -14.86 -4.89
N ASP A 84 9.55 -15.23 -4.15
CA ASP A 84 9.55 -15.51 -2.71
C ASP A 84 10.56 -14.59 -1.99
N ASP A 85 10.73 -14.80 -0.68
CA ASP A 85 11.66 -14.05 0.18
C ASP A 85 13.10 -13.97 -0.35
N GLU A 86 13.55 -14.98 -1.10
CA GLU A 86 14.92 -15.05 -1.62
C GLU A 86 15.03 -14.44 -3.02
N SER A 87 14.16 -14.88 -3.94
CA SER A 87 14.20 -14.49 -5.34
C SER A 87 13.78 -13.04 -5.58
N ILE A 88 12.97 -12.44 -4.71
CA ILE A 88 12.61 -11.02 -4.79
C ILE A 88 13.85 -10.11 -4.66
N LYS A 89 14.88 -10.55 -3.93
CA LYS A 89 16.13 -9.79 -3.71
C LYS A 89 17.14 -9.97 -4.86
N ASN A 90 16.81 -10.73 -5.90
CA ASN A 90 17.72 -10.95 -7.02
C ASN A 90 17.97 -9.65 -7.79
N GLN A 91 19.22 -9.19 -7.82
CA GLN A 91 19.62 -7.92 -8.44
C GLN A 91 19.18 -7.83 -9.90
N ALA A 92 19.40 -8.87 -10.70
CA ALA A 92 19.06 -8.85 -12.12
C ALA A 92 17.54 -8.78 -12.37
N GLN A 93 16.72 -9.33 -11.46
CA GLN A 93 15.25 -9.21 -11.56
C GLN A 93 14.78 -7.83 -11.11
N LEU A 94 15.37 -7.26 -10.06
CA LEU A 94 15.07 -5.90 -9.61
C LEU A 94 15.43 -4.87 -10.69
N ASP A 95 16.55 -5.06 -11.39
CA ASP A 95 16.93 -4.18 -12.51
C ASP A 95 15.93 -4.27 -13.68
N LYS A 96 15.37 -5.46 -13.93
CA LYS A 96 14.30 -5.65 -14.93
C LYS A 96 12.97 -5.01 -14.50
N LEU A 97 12.64 -5.08 -13.21
CA LEU A 97 11.48 -4.39 -12.64
C LEU A 97 11.62 -2.87 -12.83
N GLU A 98 12.78 -2.31 -12.50
CA GLU A 98 13.10 -0.89 -12.70
C GLU A 98 12.99 -0.44 -14.16
N GLN A 99 13.36 -1.31 -15.09
CA GLN A 99 13.27 -1.06 -16.53
C GLN A 99 11.85 -1.32 -17.09
N GLY A 100 10.89 -1.73 -16.25
CA GLY A 100 9.52 -2.07 -16.67
C GLY A 100 9.43 -3.32 -17.55
N GLN A 101 10.46 -4.16 -17.59
CA GLN A 101 10.49 -5.39 -18.39
C GLN A 101 9.68 -6.52 -17.76
N ILE A 102 9.53 -6.50 -16.43
CA ILE A 102 8.80 -7.52 -15.68
C ILE A 102 8.09 -6.88 -14.49
N ARG A 103 7.00 -7.51 -14.05
CA ARG A 103 6.34 -7.26 -12.77
C ARG A 103 6.60 -8.43 -11.83
N PHE A 104 6.43 -8.23 -10.54
CA PHE A 104 6.53 -9.31 -9.55
C PHE A 104 5.15 -9.67 -9.04
N CYS A 105 4.90 -10.96 -8.89
CA CYS A 105 3.82 -11.45 -8.05
C CYS A 105 4.39 -11.88 -6.71
N THR A 106 3.93 -11.24 -5.63
CA THR A 106 4.55 -11.30 -4.29
C THR A 106 3.76 -12.13 -3.28
N SER A 107 2.75 -12.91 -3.69
CA SER A 107 1.91 -13.69 -2.75
C SER A 107 2.68 -14.67 -1.87
N HIS A 108 3.89 -15.08 -2.26
CA HIS A 108 4.75 -15.98 -1.48
C HIS A 108 5.84 -15.24 -0.67
N VAL A 109 5.78 -13.91 -0.61
CA VAL A 109 6.76 -13.08 0.08
C VAL A 109 6.26 -12.71 1.46
N THR A 110 7.07 -12.99 2.47
CA THR A 110 6.83 -12.64 3.88
C THR A 110 7.81 -11.59 4.41
N LYS A 111 8.95 -11.40 3.74
CA LYS A 111 10.00 -10.45 4.11
C LYS A 111 10.40 -9.56 2.93
N MET A 112 10.23 -8.26 3.10
CA MET A 112 10.63 -7.21 2.15
C MET A 112 11.73 -6.31 2.74
N ASP A 113 12.48 -6.79 3.74
CA ASP A 113 13.51 -6.02 4.43
C ASP A 113 14.65 -5.60 3.48
N SER A 114 15.01 -4.32 3.55
CA SER A 114 16.07 -3.67 2.77
C SER A 114 16.00 -3.86 1.24
N LEU A 115 14.83 -4.21 0.68
CA LEU A 115 14.70 -4.62 -0.72
C LEU A 115 15.18 -3.55 -1.72
N PHE A 116 14.87 -2.29 -1.44
CA PHE A 116 15.27 -1.12 -2.24
C PHE A 116 16.22 -0.19 -1.50
N LYS A 117 16.89 -0.69 -0.45
CA LYS A 117 17.84 0.13 0.32
C LYS A 117 18.98 0.64 -0.56
N GLY A 118 19.19 1.96 -0.56
CA GLY A 118 20.24 2.63 -1.32
C GLY A 118 20.01 2.67 -2.84
N ARG A 119 18.84 2.23 -3.33
CA ARG A 119 18.48 2.38 -4.76
C ARG A 119 17.91 3.78 -4.98
N GLU A 120 18.80 4.77 -5.05
CA GLU A 120 18.45 6.20 -5.10
C GLU A 120 17.45 6.53 -6.23
N HIS A 121 17.52 5.84 -7.37
CA HIS A 121 16.69 6.08 -8.55
C HIS A 121 15.45 5.17 -8.66
N PHE A 122 15.19 4.31 -7.66
CA PHE A 122 14.06 3.39 -7.71
C PHE A 122 12.73 4.14 -7.60
N ASN A 123 11.89 4.03 -8.63
CA ASN A 123 10.53 4.57 -8.63
C ASN A 123 9.59 3.76 -9.56
N ALA A 124 9.85 2.47 -9.73
CA ALA A 124 8.99 1.59 -10.52
C ALA A 124 7.66 1.34 -9.82
N ASP A 125 6.57 1.26 -10.58
CA ASP A 125 5.24 0.97 -10.05
C ASP A 125 5.19 -0.42 -9.41
N ILE A 126 4.87 -0.43 -8.12
CA ILE A 126 4.73 -1.60 -7.23
C ILE A 126 3.39 -1.55 -6.47
N SER A 127 2.44 -0.76 -6.97
CA SER A 127 1.12 -0.63 -6.35
C SER A 127 0.35 -1.95 -6.37
N ASP A 128 0.68 -2.85 -7.30
CA ASP A 128 0.08 -4.16 -7.52
C ASP A 128 0.70 -5.31 -6.73
N TRP A 129 1.53 -4.99 -5.73
CA TRP A 129 2.08 -6.03 -4.86
C TRP A 129 1.04 -6.55 -3.88
N ASP A 130 1.09 -7.85 -3.65
CA ASP A 130 0.39 -8.53 -2.58
C ASP A 130 1.28 -8.52 -1.32
N THR A 131 0.88 -7.76 -0.31
CA THR A 131 1.61 -7.63 0.97
C THR A 131 0.89 -8.30 2.13
N SER A 132 -0.21 -9.05 1.89
CA SER A 132 -1.06 -9.58 2.96
C SER A 132 -0.37 -10.60 3.87
N GLU A 133 0.74 -11.18 3.41
CA GLU A 133 1.57 -12.13 4.16
C GLU A 133 2.87 -11.53 4.70
N VAL A 134 3.15 -10.25 4.42
CA VAL A 134 4.41 -9.59 4.79
C VAL A 134 4.40 -9.19 6.26
N TRP A 135 5.40 -9.65 7.03
CA TRP A 135 5.58 -9.26 8.43
C TRP A 135 6.77 -8.32 8.66
N ASN A 136 7.72 -8.26 7.72
CA ASN A 136 8.94 -7.46 7.83
C ASN A 136 9.17 -6.56 6.61
N MET A 137 9.11 -5.25 6.82
CA MET A 137 9.38 -4.18 5.85
C MET A 137 10.51 -3.24 6.30
N ARG A 138 11.37 -3.69 7.23
CA ARG A 138 12.50 -2.90 7.75
C ARG A 138 13.33 -2.30 6.62
N GLU A 139 13.65 -1.01 6.69
CA GLU A 139 14.59 -0.34 5.77
C GLU A 139 14.26 -0.52 4.28
N MET A 140 13.03 -0.93 3.91
CA MET A 140 12.69 -1.35 2.55
C MET A 140 13.04 -0.28 1.50
N PHE A 141 12.80 1.00 1.81
CA PHE A 141 13.10 2.16 0.97
C PHE A 141 14.14 3.09 1.59
N LYS A 142 14.97 2.60 2.52
CA LYS A 142 15.99 3.43 3.14
C LYS A 142 16.95 3.98 2.07
N ASP A 143 17.15 5.30 2.04
CA ASP A 143 17.96 6.02 1.04
C ASP A 143 17.47 5.87 -0.43
N ALA A 144 16.24 5.42 -0.67
CA ALA A 144 15.61 5.43 -1.99
C ALA A 144 15.05 6.83 -2.32
N THR A 145 15.95 7.77 -2.60
CA THR A 145 15.67 9.22 -2.62
C THR A 145 14.59 9.66 -3.62
N THR A 146 14.35 8.92 -4.70
CA THR A 146 13.34 9.24 -5.73
C THR A 146 12.00 8.51 -5.58
N PHE A 147 11.89 7.56 -4.64
CA PHE A 147 10.69 6.72 -4.51
C PHE A 147 9.47 7.53 -4.07
N ASN A 148 8.38 7.48 -4.86
CA ASN A 148 7.13 8.18 -4.56
C ASN A 148 5.90 7.48 -5.16
N GLN A 149 5.91 6.14 -5.26
CA GLN A 149 4.80 5.38 -5.83
C GLN A 149 3.63 5.19 -4.85
N PRO A 150 2.37 5.16 -5.34
CA PRO A 150 1.19 5.06 -4.49
C PRO A 150 1.07 3.65 -3.89
N ILE A 151 1.59 3.48 -2.67
CA ILE A 151 1.56 2.23 -1.89
C ILE A 151 0.56 2.26 -0.73
N GLY A 152 -0.34 3.25 -0.71
CA GLY A 152 -1.36 3.41 0.34
C GLY A 152 -2.36 2.26 0.40
N ASN A 153 -2.42 1.42 -0.64
CA ASN A 153 -3.28 0.25 -0.74
C ASN A 153 -2.69 -1.05 -0.17
N TRP A 154 -1.41 -1.05 0.21
CA TRP A 154 -0.79 -2.26 0.77
C TRP A 154 -1.48 -2.69 2.08
N ASP A 155 -1.69 -3.99 2.22
CA ASP A 155 -2.13 -4.60 3.46
C ASP A 155 -0.95 -4.69 4.42
N THR A 156 -0.96 -3.89 5.49
CA THR A 156 0.06 -3.90 6.54
C THR A 156 -0.40 -4.61 7.81
N SER A 157 -1.56 -5.26 7.81
CA SER A 157 -2.19 -5.87 9.00
C SER A 157 -1.37 -7.00 9.62
N LYS A 158 -0.36 -7.54 8.92
CA LYS A 158 0.60 -8.52 9.46
C LYS A 158 1.99 -7.97 9.73
N VAL A 159 2.27 -6.69 9.42
CA VAL A 159 3.59 -6.10 9.58
C VAL A 159 3.92 -5.91 11.06
N GLU A 160 4.97 -6.57 11.52
CA GLU A 160 5.51 -6.45 12.88
C GLU A 160 6.74 -5.54 12.93
N VAL A 161 7.47 -5.42 11.80
CA VAL A 161 8.75 -4.69 11.71
C VAL A 161 8.75 -3.74 10.52
N MET A 162 8.83 -2.43 10.78
CA MET A 162 8.90 -1.39 9.73
C MET A 162 9.81 -0.20 10.10
N TYR A 163 10.71 -0.37 11.07
CA TYR A 163 11.62 0.71 11.44
C TYR A 163 12.55 1.10 10.27
N GLU A 164 12.86 2.39 10.18
CA GLU A 164 13.66 2.99 9.11
C GLU A 164 13.16 2.76 7.67
N MET A 165 11.91 2.31 7.47
CA MET A 165 11.37 1.97 6.14
C MET A 165 11.57 3.05 5.08
N PHE A 166 11.40 4.33 5.44
CA PHE A 166 11.57 5.50 4.55
C PHE A 166 12.70 6.45 4.99
N ASN A 167 13.62 6.00 5.85
CA ASN A 167 14.72 6.85 6.29
C ASN A 167 15.56 7.27 5.06
N GLY A 168 15.67 8.56 4.76
CA GLY A 168 16.38 9.04 3.58
C GLY A 168 15.61 8.98 2.24
N ALA A 169 14.36 8.48 2.21
CA ALA A 169 13.50 8.51 1.01
C ALA A 169 12.88 9.90 0.80
N SER A 170 13.70 10.86 0.39
CA SER A 170 13.36 12.29 0.43
C SER A 170 12.20 12.73 -0.48
N ALA A 171 11.91 12.01 -1.56
CA ALA A 171 10.79 12.31 -2.46
C ALA A 171 9.44 11.71 -2.00
N PHE A 172 9.44 10.81 -1.01
CA PHE A 172 8.23 10.07 -0.63
C PHE A 172 7.19 10.98 0.04
N ASN A 173 6.02 11.10 -0.57
CA ASN A 173 4.91 11.93 -0.11
C ASN A 173 3.54 11.31 -0.48
N GLN A 174 3.37 10.02 -0.22
CA GLN A 174 2.14 9.30 -0.55
C GLN A 174 1.25 9.08 0.68
N PRO A 175 -0.09 9.05 0.50
CA PRO A 175 -1.00 8.81 1.61
C PRO A 175 -0.88 7.36 2.10
N ILE A 176 -0.36 7.20 3.33
CA ILE A 176 -0.24 5.90 4.02
C ILE A 176 -1.00 5.87 5.35
N GLY A 177 -1.89 6.86 5.58
CA GLY A 177 -2.64 6.99 6.83
C GLY A 177 -3.61 5.84 7.14
N ASN A 178 -3.95 5.03 6.13
CA ASN A 178 -4.82 3.85 6.27
C ASN A 178 -4.06 2.56 6.65
N TRP A 179 -2.74 2.60 6.76
CA TRP A 179 -1.96 1.42 7.13
C TRP A 179 -2.28 0.99 8.57
N ASP A 180 -2.58 -0.29 8.74
CA ASP A 180 -2.69 -0.92 10.05
C ASP A 180 -1.28 -1.09 10.65
N THR A 181 -1.03 -0.40 11.77
CA THR A 181 0.24 -0.44 12.51
C THR A 181 0.09 -1.11 13.88
N SER A 182 -1.04 -1.76 14.15
CA SER A 182 -1.38 -2.33 15.46
C SER A 182 -0.42 -3.45 15.92
N LYS A 183 0.28 -4.10 14.99
CA LYS A 183 1.28 -5.15 15.28
C LYS A 183 2.72 -4.65 15.32
N VAL A 184 2.98 -3.41 14.91
CA VAL A 184 4.33 -2.85 14.85
C VAL A 184 4.90 -2.72 16.26
N GLY A 185 6.04 -3.36 16.51
CA GLY A 185 6.67 -3.36 17.83
C GLY A 185 6.12 -4.40 18.83
N GLY A 186 5.13 -5.21 18.45
CA GLY A 186 4.50 -6.19 19.35
C GLY A 186 5.42 -7.33 19.81
N ARG A 187 6.43 -7.71 19.02
CA ARG A 187 7.23 -8.92 19.26
C ARG A 187 8.44 -8.75 20.19
N TRP A 188 8.62 -7.58 20.81
CA TRP A 188 9.60 -7.40 21.89
C TRP A 188 9.01 -7.64 23.30
N SER A 189 7.72 -7.95 23.42
CA SER A 189 7.05 -8.09 24.72
C SER A 189 6.85 -9.54 25.22
N PHE A 190 7.17 -10.59 24.44
CA PHE A 190 6.87 -11.98 24.85
C PHE A 190 7.90 -13.04 24.40
N LEU A 191 9.20 -12.75 24.50
CA LEU A 191 10.15 -13.84 24.75
C LEU A 191 10.39 -13.90 26.26
N GLY A 192 9.90 -14.97 26.87
CA GLY A 192 9.94 -15.21 28.30
C GLY A 192 11.32 -14.97 28.90
N MET A 193 11.39 -13.93 29.73
CA MET A 193 12.07 -14.06 31.02
C MET A 193 11.13 -14.85 31.92
N ASP A 194 11.26 -16.18 31.90
CA ASP A 194 10.91 -17.02 33.03
C ASP A 194 12.19 -17.71 33.51
N ALA A 195 12.41 -17.65 34.83
CA ALA A 195 13.42 -18.31 35.67
C ALA A 195 14.82 -17.66 35.78
N MET A 196 14.93 -16.67 36.68
CA MET A 196 15.62 -16.86 37.98
C MET A 196 14.85 -16.16 39.09
#